data_AF-A0A7X9L9Y2-F1
#
_entry.id   AF-A0A7X9L9Y2-F1
#
_cell.length_a   1.000
_cell.length_b   1.000
_cell.length_c   1.000
_cell.angle_alpha   90.00
_cell.angle_beta   90.00
_cell.angle_gamma   90.00
#
_symmetry.space_group_name_H-M   'P 1'
#
loop_
_entity.id
_entity.type
_entity.pdbx_description
1 polymer ?
#
loop_
_entity_poly.entity_id
_entity_poly.type
_entity_poly.pdbx_seq_one_letter_code
_entity_poly.pdbx_strand_id
1 'polypeptide(L)'
;MITPRHHESLDVLQENVLPRRGYYIPASRPMGPLVVDRHRSDRLQMLSGEWQFRYFESTHDVPPDFFRIDDPLTGFVTVPVPSVWQNLGFDYHQYSNIRYPIPLDPPHVPPDNPCATYACDFDYTPDPAAPRVHLNFEGVDSCHYVWLNGRYVGFGQISHAISEFDVTDLVVPGKNRLAVLVLKWCAGTYLEDQDKFRTSGIFRDVYLVKRPESAVFDYFTVAELQPDKALVKVRANYLGTPVDAQIAISDAAGAVVAVSQLRSVDNDPDYTHVSELEICDPRLWNAEAPTLYTLTIETDREVITDRLGLREIRADGAVVRLNGQPVKFRGINRHDFDPITGPVAGLDQLLIDLRMMKEHNFNAIRSSHYPNVPYFYQLCDEYGFYV
;
A
#
# COMPACT_ATOMS: atom_id res chain seq x y z
N MET A 1 29.77 1.14 -10.70
CA MET A 1 28.64 0.19 -10.50
C MET A 1 27.40 1.06 -10.35
N ILE A 2 26.36 0.81 -11.13
CA ILE A 2 25.18 1.70 -11.27
C ILE A 2 24.36 1.73 -9.97
N THR A 3 24.39 0.63 -9.22
CA THR A 3 23.65 0.43 -7.98
C THR A 3 24.55 -0.17 -6.89
N PRO A 4 24.18 -0.04 -5.61
CA PRO A 4 24.94 -0.60 -4.47
C PRO A 4 24.79 -2.12 -4.27
N ARG A 5 24.25 -2.88 -5.25
CA ARG A 5 23.99 -4.34 -5.20
C ARG A 5 23.14 -4.85 -4.02
N HIS A 6 22.26 -4.00 -3.47
CA HIS A 6 21.30 -4.42 -2.44
C HIS A 6 20.41 -5.61 -2.83
N HIS A 7 20.13 -5.81 -4.12
CA HIS A 7 19.35 -6.95 -4.61
C HIS A 7 20.00 -8.33 -4.38
N GLU A 8 21.26 -8.41 -3.94
CA GLU A 8 21.95 -9.65 -3.55
C GLU A 8 22.32 -9.64 -2.05
N SER A 9 21.68 -8.80 -1.24
CA SER A 9 21.96 -8.67 0.20
C SER A 9 20.77 -9.13 1.05
N LEU A 10 21.06 -9.91 2.11
CA LEU A 10 20.08 -10.21 3.17
C LEU A 10 20.07 -9.14 4.27
N ASP A 11 21.11 -8.33 4.35
CA ASP A 11 21.27 -7.31 5.40
C ASP A 11 20.56 -6.00 5.04
N VAL A 12 20.48 -5.69 3.74
CA VAL A 12 19.81 -4.48 3.24
C VAL A 12 18.52 -4.87 2.55
N LEU A 13 17.43 -4.92 3.33
CA LEU A 13 16.13 -5.25 2.75
C LEU A 13 15.52 -4.08 1.97
N GLN A 14 15.74 -2.87 2.46
CA GLN A 14 15.24 -1.61 1.92
C GLN A 14 16.25 -0.53 2.28
N GLU A 15 16.32 0.54 1.49
CA GLU A 15 17.19 1.70 1.74
C GLU A 15 16.38 2.97 1.55
N ASN A 16 16.42 3.88 2.54
CA ASN A 16 15.71 5.17 2.56
C ASN A 16 14.18 5.07 2.45
N VAL A 17 13.59 3.88 2.68
CA VAL A 17 12.14 3.71 2.82
C VAL A 17 11.71 4.21 4.19
N LEU A 18 10.62 4.99 4.22
CA LEU A 18 9.99 5.48 5.45
C LEU A 18 9.48 4.32 6.32
N PRO A 19 9.39 4.50 7.65
CA PRO A 19 8.83 3.48 8.53
C PRO A 19 7.41 3.05 8.10
N ARG A 20 7.08 1.78 8.33
CA ARG A 20 5.74 1.27 8.02
C ARG A 20 4.68 1.97 8.88
N ARG A 21 3.52 2.20 8.28
CA ARG A 21 2.32 2.78 8.92
C ARG A 21 1.05 2.12 8.39
N GLY A 22 -0.07 2.35 9.06
CA GLY A 22 -1.40 2.05 8.53
C GLY A 22 -1.64 2.71 7.17
N TYR A 23 -2.39 2.03 6.31
CA TYR A 23 -2.74 2.57 5.01
C TYR A 23 -3.84 3.63 5.13
N TYR A 24 -3.60 4.81 4.57
CA TYR A 24 -4.59 5.87 4.43
C TYR A 24 -4.13 6.86 3.35
N ILE A 25 -5.09 7.53 2.74
CA ILE A 25 -4.87 8.69 1.86
C ILE A 25 -5.38 9.93 2.59
N PRO A 26 -4.50 10.86 3.01
CA PRO A 26 -4.90 12.07 3.72
C PRO A 26 -5.57 13.07 2.77
N ALA A 27 -6.26 14.07 3.32
CA ALA A 27 -6.83 15.21 2.60
C ALA A 27 -6.59 16.52 3.39
N SER A 28 -6.72 17.69 2.76
CA SER A 28 -6.61 18.97 3.49
C SER A 28 -7.83 19.30 4.37
N ARG A 29 -8.95 18.60 4.14
CA ARG A 29 -10.24 18.81 4.78
C ARG A 29 -11.04 17.50 4.78
N PRO A 30 -12.15 17.39 5.53
CA PRO A 30 -12.98 16.19 5.50
C PRO A 30 -13.53 15.94 4.09
N MET A 31 -13.13 14.83 3.48
CA MET A 31 -13.60 14.38 2.16
C MET A 31 -14.36 13.05 2.20
N GLY A 32 -14.59 12.53 3.41
CA GLY A 32 -15.12 11.18 3.61
C GLY A 32 -14.04 10.11 3.44
N PRO A 33 -14.42 8.83 3.54
CA PRO A 33 -13.50 7.70 3.40
C PRO A 33 -13.11 7.56 1.92
N LEU A 34 -11.86 7.88 1.63
CA LEU A 34 -11.27 7.85 0.30
C LEU A 34 -10.78 6.43 -0.04
N VAL A 35 -11.73 5.55 -0.39
CA VAL A 35 -11.46 4.14 -0.73
C VAL A 35 -11.22 4.01 -2.24
N VAL A 36 -12.30 3.92 -3.01
CA VAL A 36 -12.26 3.75 -4.48
C VAL A 36 -11.94 5.03 -5.22
N ASP A 37 -12.23 6.18 -4.60
CA ASP A 37 -12.08 7.51 -5.17
C ASP A 37 -10.89 8.27 -4.58
N ARG A 38 -9.88 7.54 -4.08
CA ARG A 38 -8.68 8.08 -3.44
C ARG A 38 -7.95 9.17 -4.22
N HIS A 39 -8.02 9.12 -5.54
CA HIS A 39 -7.46 10.11 -6.46
C HIS A 39 -8.12 11.49 -6.37
N ARG A 40 -9.27 11.60 -5.67
CA ARG A 40 -9.93 12.87 -5.39
C ARG A 40 -9.30 13.63 -4.22
N SER A 41 -8.42 12.99 -3.43
CA SER A 41 -7.64 13.71 -2.42
C SER A 41 -6.83 14.82 -3.09
N ASP A 42 -6.90 16.02 -2.51
CA ASP A 42 -6.06 17.15 -2.90
C ASP A 42 -4.60 17.02 -2.41
N ARG A 43 -4.32 16.03 -1.58
CA ARG A 43 -2.97 15.64 -1.14
C ARG A 43 -2.35 14.56 -2.02
N LEU A 44 -3.09 13.98 -2.96
CA LEU A 44 -2.60 12.90 -3.81
C LEU A 44 -2.35 13.38 -5.24
N GLN A 45 -1.19 13.02 -5.80
CA GLN A 45 -0.89 13.21 -7.22
C GLN A 45 -0.50 11.86 -7.82
N MET A 46 -1.39 11.31 -8.65
CA MET A 46 -1.11 10.06 -9.36
C MET A 46 0.06 10.23 -10.32
N LEU A 47 0.96 9.25 -10.31
CA LEU A 47 2.04 9.09 -11.30
C LEU A 47 1.82 7.87 -12.19
N SER A 48 0.91 6.95 -11.82
CA SER A 48 0.40 5.91 -12.73
C SER A 48 -0.13 6.54 -14.04
N GLY A 49 0.10 5.87 -15.15
CA GLY A 49 -0.18 6.36 -16.51
C GLY A 49 0.84 5.81 -17.51
N GLU A 50 1.08 6.54 -18.59
CA GLU A 50 2.04 6.14 -19.62
C GLU A 50 3.47 6.51 -19.22
N TRP A 51 4.35 5.51 -19.13
CA TRP A 51 5.76 5.68 -18.80
C TRP A 51 6.64 5.27 -19.98
N GLN A 52 7.81 5.88 -20.08
CA GLN A 52 8.84 5.42 -20.99
C GLN A 52 9.53 4.20 -20.38
N PHE A 53 9.71 3.14 -21.15
CA PHE A 53 10.20 1.85 -20.70
C PHE A 53 11.22 1.26 -21.66
N ARG A 54 12.23 0.60 -21.10
CA ARG A 54 13.21 -0.19 -21.86
C ARG A 54 13.60 -1.45 -21.09
N TYR A 55 13.47 -2.59 -21.77
CA TYR A 55 13.83 -3.91 -21.25
C TYR A 55 15.27 -4.29 -21.62
N PHE A 56 15.93 -5.04 -20.74
CA PHE A 56 17.28 -5.58 -20.91
C PHE A 56 17.34 -7.04 -20.46
N GLU A 57 18.10 -7.87 -21.17
CA GLU A 57 18.31 -9.27 -20.80
C GLU A 57 19.22 -9.42 -19.57
N SER A 58 20.09 -8.44 -19.34
CA SER A 58 21.01 -8.41 -18.20
C SER A 58 21.19 -7.01 -17.63
N THR A 59 21.38 -6.91 -16.31
CA THR A 59 21.72 -5.65 -15.63
C THR A 59 23.02 -5.01 -16.14
N HIS A 60 23.89 -5.80 -16.78
CA HIS A 60 25.13 -5.32 -17.39
C HIS A 60 24.90 -4.43 -18.64
N ASP A 61 23.74 -4.56 -19.29
CA ASP A 61 23.40 -3.82 -20.50
C ASP A 61 22.73 -2.46 -20.22
N VAL A 62 22.42 -2.19 -18.94
CA VAL A 62 21.78 -0.95 -18.52
C VAL A 62 22.80 0.21 -18.64
N PRO A 63 22.48 1.28 -19.40
CA PRO A 63 23.36 2.45 -19.46
C PRO A 63 23.60 3.04 -18.06
N PRO A 64 24.85 3.37 -17.70
CA PRO A 64 25.17 3.81 -16.34
C PRO A 64 24.57 5.18 -15.95
N ASP A 65 23.99 5.88 -16.91
CA ASP A 65 23.45 7.22 -16.80
C ASP A 65 21.97 7.34 -17.19
N PHE A 66 21.25 6.21 -17.31
CA PHE A 66 19.83 6.16 -17.71
C PHE A 66 18.90 7.02 -16.84
N PHE A 67 19.31 7.30 -15.58
CA PHE A 67 18.52 8.05 -14.61
C PHE A 67 18.63 9.57 -14.76
N ARG A 68 19.44 10.06 -15.70
CA ARG A 68 19.66 11.50 -15.89
C ARG A 68 18.41 12.21 -16.39
N ILE A 69 18.23 13.45 -15.91
CA ILE A 69 17.10 14.31 -16.28
C ILE A 69 17.11 14.70 -17.77
N ASP A 70 18.30 14.74 -18.38
CA ASP A 70 18.54 15.07 -19.79
C ASP A 70 18.63 13.83 -20.69
N ASP A 71 18.37 12.62 -20.16
CA ASP A 71 18.37 11.41 -20.98
C ASP A 71 17.34 11.56 -22.13
N PRO A 72 17.74 11.34 -23.39
CA PRO A 72 16.86 11.51 -24.55
C PRO A 72 15.81 10.40 -24.68
N LEU A 73 15.85 9.38 -23.81
CA LEU A 73 14.98 8.20 -23.79
C LEU A 73 15.01 7.46 -25.13
N THR A 74 16.18 7.43 -25.78
CA THR A 74 16.35 6.79 -27.09
C THR A 74 16.20 5.28 -26.97
N GLY A 75 15.31 4.72 -27.80
CA GLY A 75 15.00 3.29 -27.79
C GLY A 75 14.05 2.86 -26.68
N PHE A 76 13.47 3.80 -25.93
CA PHE A 76 12.37 3.52 -25.03
C PHE A 76 11.07 3.36 -25.84
N VAL A 77 10.18 2.52 -25.35
CA VAL A 77 8.79 2.43 -25.78
C VAL A 77 7.90 3.00 -24.68
N THR A 78 6.66 3.30 -25.01
CA THR A 78 5.67 3.73 -24.01
C THR A 78 4.88 2.52 -23.51
N VAL A 79 4.73 2.40 -22.19
CA VAL A 79 3.96 1.34 -21.53
C VAL A 79 3.05 1.91 -20.45
N PRO A 80 1.89 1.30 -20.18
CA PRO A 80 1.08 1.67 -19.03
C PRO A 80 1.77 1.24 -17.72
N VAL A 81 1.67 2.07 -16.69
CA VAL A 81 2.02 1.74 -15.31
C VAL A 81 0.76 2.00 -14.46
N PRO A 82 0.26 1.01 -13.69
CA PRO A 82 0.87 -0.30 -13.46
C PRO A 82 0.74 -1.30 -14.61
N SER A 83 1.75 -2.15 -14.78
CA SER A 83 1.77 -3.29 -15.69
C SER A 83 2.90 -4.27 -15.32
N VAL A 84 2.84 -5.48 -15.86
CA VAL A 84 3.96 -6.43 -15.86
C VAL A 84 4.46 -6.63 -17.28
N TRP A 85 5.78 -6.64 -17.47
CA TRP A 85 6.35 -6.58 -18.81
C TRP A 85 6.09 -7.85 -19.64
N GLN A 86 5.86 -9.00 -18.99
CA GLN A 86 5.46 -10.23 -19.66
C GLN A 86 4.13 -10.09 -20.41
N ASN A 87 3.15 -9.39 -19.82
CA ASN A 87 1.86 -9.12 -20.46
C ASN A 87 1.95 -8.06 -21.57
N LEU A 88 3.09 -7.36 -21.68
CA LEU A 88 3.36 -6.38 -22.74
C LEU A 88 4.20 -6.97 -23.89
N GLY A 89 4.53 -8.26 -23.83
CA GLY A 89 5.30 -8.96 -24.87
C GLY A 89 6.81 -8.93 -24.70
N PHE A 90 7.32 -8.49 -23.54
CA PHE A 90 8.74 -8.59 -23.18
C PHE A 90 8.98 -9.85 -22.34
N ASP A 91 10.13 -10.49 -22.48
CA ASP A 91 10.44 -11.74 -21.77
C ASP A 91 9.38 -12.83 -22.08
N TYR A 92 9.21 -13.84 -21.22
CA TYR A 92 8.20 -14.88 -21.37
C TYR A 92 7.48 -15.17 -20.06
N HIS A 93 6.24 -15.65 -20.17
CA HIS A 93 5.49 -16.13 -19.01
C HIS A 93 6.11 -17.41 -18.46
N GLN A 94 6.33 -17.44 -17.15
CA GLN A 94 6.85 -18.60 -16.46
C GLN A 94 5.89 -19.01 -15.36
N TYR A 95 5.57 -20.31 -15.27
CA TYR A 95 4.81 -20.88 -14.18
C TYR A 95 5.63 -22.00 -13.54
N SER A 96 5.76 -21.96 -12.23
CA SER A 96 6.38 -23.01 -11.42
C SER A 96 5.73 -23.03 -10.05
N ASN A 97 5.44 -24.24 -9.56
CA ASN A 97 4.85 -24.46 -8.25
C ASN A 97 5.90 -24.35 -7.14
N ILE A 98 6.80 -25.33 -7.02
CA ILE A 98 7.78 -25.44 -5.91
C ILE A 98 9.22 -25.16 -6.36
N ARG A 99 9.52 -25.33 -7.64
CA ARG A 99 10.90 -25.19 -8.11
C ARG A 99 11.20 -23.72 -8.36
N TYR A 100 12.21 -23.20 -7.70
CA TYR A 100 12.76 -21.90 -8.06
C TYR A 100 13.10 -21.86 -9.56
N PRO A 101 12.77 -20.76 -10.26
CA PRO A 101 13.17 -20.56 -11.64
C PRO A 101 14.64 -20.17 -11.80
N ILE A 102 15.32 -19.95 -10.68
CA ILE A 102 16.74 -19.64 -10.53
C ILE A 102 17.42 -20.72 -9.69
N PRO A 103 18.76 -20.85 -9.72
CA PRO A 103 19.49 -21.72 -8.80
C PRO A 103 19.15 -21.42 -7.34
N LEU A 104 19.06 -22.43 -6.47
CA LEU A 104 18.83 -22.23 -5.04
C LEU A 104 20.16 -21.96 -4.32
N ASP A 105 20.59 -20.69 -4.31
CA ASP A 105 21.85 -20.25 -3.70
C ASP A 105 21.72 -18.87 -3.01
N PRO A 106 20.86 -18.73 -1.98
CA PRO A 106 20.60 -17.42 -1.38
C PRO A 106 21.84 -16.83 -0.69
N PRO A 107 22.11 -15.51 -0.84
CA PRO A 107 21.28 -14.50 -1.51
C PRO A 107 21.59 -14.26 -3.00
N HIS A 108 22.42 -15.09 -3.62
CA HIS A 108 22.90 -14.89 -4.99
C HIS A 108 21.79 -15.13 -6.00
N VAL A 109 21.71 -14.27 -7.02
CA VAL A 109 20.79 -14.46 -8.17
C VAL A 109 21.61 -14.64 -9.45
N PRO A 110 21.02 -15.11 -10.56
CA PRO A 110 21.76 -15.25 -11.81
C PRO A 110 22.41 -13.92 -12.23
N PRO A 111 23.68 -13.93 -12.70
CA PRO A 111 24.36 -12.70 -13.13
C PRO A 111 23.64 -12.05 -14.33
N ASP A 112 23.14 -12.87 -15.25
CA ASP A 112 22.23 -12.46 -16.31
C ASP A 112 20.81 -12.35 -15.74
N ASN A 113 20.56 -11.22 -15.08
CA ASN A 113 19.29 -10.90 -14.45
C ASN A 113 18.50 -9.93 -15.34
N PRO A 114 17.38 -10.36 -15.95
CA PRO A 114 16.52 -9.47 -16.71
C PRO A 114 16.05 -8.29 -15.88
N CYS A 115 16.00 -7.13 -16.51
CA CYS A 115 15.60 -5.91 -15.83
C CYS A 115 14.98 -4.92 -16.81
N ALA A 116 14.36 -3.88 -16.26
CA ALA A 116 13.82 -2.80 -17.05
C ALA A 116 14.04 -1.45 -16.38
N THR A 117 14.33 -0.45 -17.21
CA THR A 117 14.35 0.95 -16.79
C THR A 117 13.04 1.62 -17.19
N TYR A 118 12.45 2.34 -16.24
CA TYR A 118 11.24 3.14 -16.42
C TYR A 118 11.57 4.61 -16.21
N ALA A 119 10.95 5.51 -16.97
CA ALA A 119 11.05 6.96 -16.80
C ALA A 119 9.68 7.65 -16.94
N CYS A 120 9.39 8.54 -16.00
CA CYS A 120 8.18 9.36 -15.97
C CYS A 120 8.56 10.83 -15.78
N ASP A 121 8.15 11.67 -16.73
CA ASP A 121 8.20 13.11 -16.59
C ASP A 121 6.88 13.60 -16.00
N PHE A 122 6.94 14.42 -14.95
CA PHE A 122 5.74 14.99 -14.32
C PHE A 122 5.97 16.43 -13.87
N ASP A 123 4.90 17.22 -13.85
CA ASP A 123 4.92 18.57 -13.28
C ASP A 123 4.53 18.53 -11.81
N TYR A 124 5.26 19.27 -10.98
CA TYR A 124 5.00 19.41 -9.56
C TYR A 124 4.71 20.86 -9.19
N THR A 125 3.59 21.08 -8.51
CA THR A 125 3.26 22.37 -7.89
C THR A 125 3.39 22.24 -6.37
N PRO A 126 4.31 22.99 -5.74
CA PRO A 126 4.45 23.01 -4.30
C PRO A 126 3.17 23.47 -3.61
N ASP A 127 2.86 22.84 -2.48
CA ASP A 127 1.78 23.26 -1.61
C ASP A 127 2.37 23.80 -0.29
N PRO A 128 2.28 25.11 -0.01
CA PRO A 128 2.80 25.68 1.22
C PRO A 128 2.17 25.11 2.51
N ALA A 129 0.95 24.57 2.43
CA ALA A 129 0.28 23.93 3.55
C ALA A 129 0.67 22.45 3.72
N ALA A 130 1.30 21.84 2.71
CA ALA A 130 1.80 20.47 2.74
C ALA A 130 3.16 20.37 2.02
N PRO A 131 4.24 20.91 2.61
CA PRO A 131 5.54 20.99 1.97
C PRO A 131 6.24 19.64 1.85
N ARG A 132 5.89 18.64 2.67
CA ARG A 132 6.50 17.31 2.64
C ARG A 132 5.93 16.50 1.49
N VAL A 133 6.80 15.79 0.78
CA VAL A 133 6.40 15.01 -0.41
C VAL A 133 6.93 13.59 -0.29
N HIS A 134 6.01 12.64 -0.21
CA HIS A 134 6.35 11.22 -0.13
C HIS A 134 6.00 10.51 -1.44
N LEU A 135 6.99 9.88 -2.07
CA LEU A 135 6.81 9.04 -3.26
C LEU A 135 6.45 7.62 -2.82
N ASN A 136 5.33 7.11 -3.33
CA ASN A 136 4.79 5.80 -2.96
C ASN A 136 4.77 4.89 -4.18
N PHE A 137 5.31 3.68 -4.03
CA PHE A 137 5.09 2.54 -4.92
C PHE A 137 4.29 1.48 -4.15
N GLU A 138 3.08 1.15 -4.60
CA GLU A 138 2.23 0.17 -3.90
C GLU A 138 2.62 -1.30 -4.15
N GLY A 139 3.46 -1.55 -5.16
CA GLY A 139 3.94 -2.89 -5.49
C GLY A 139 4.82 -2.91 -6.74
N VAL A 140 6.03 -3.45 -6.58
CA VAL A 140 7.03 -3.60 -7.66
C VAL A 140 7.69 -4.96 -7.54
N ASP A 141 7.61 -5.79 -8.57
CA ASP A 141 8.15 -7.16 -8.56
C ASP A 141 9.44 -7.24 -9.41
N SER A 142 10.59 -7.71 -8.88
CA SER A 142 10.80 -8.23 -7.51
C SER A 142 11.50 -7.25 -6.56
N CYS A 143 12.24 -6.29 -7.13
CA CYS A 143 12.85 -5.17 -6.40
C CYS A 143 13.12 -4.00 -7.35
N HIS A 144 13.39 -2.83 -6.79
CA HIS A 144 13.62 -1.62 -7.57
C HIS A 144 14.58 -0.64 -6.91
N TYR A 145 15.29 0.09 -7.76
CA TYR A 145 16.08 1.26 -7.40
C TYR A 145 15.44 2.51 -7.99
N VAL A 146 15.45 3.60 -7.22
CA VAL A 146 14.71 4.83 -7.56
C VAL A 146 15.64 6.03 -7.63
N TRP A 147 15.45 6.86 -8.65
CA TRP A 147 16.09 8.17 -8.78
C TRP A 147 15.05 9.23 -9.10
N LEU A 148 15.20 10.42 -8.49
CA LEU A 148 14.41 11.59 -8.81
C LEU A 148 15.35 12.72 -9.22
N ASN A 149 15.12 13.30 -10.40
CA ASN A 149 15.95 14.37 -10.97
C ASN A 149 17.45 14.00 -11.02
N GLY A 150 17.75 12.75 -11.35
CA GLY A 150 19.11 12.20 -11.42
C GLY A 150 19.78 11.91 -10.08
N ARG A 151 19.11 12.15 -8.95
CA ARG A 151 19.61 11.84 -7.61
C ARG A 151 19.01 10.54 -7.11
N TYR A 152 19.85 9.66 -6.57
CA TYR A 152 19.40 8.40 -5.99
C TYR A 152 18.51 8.65 -4.77
N VAL A 153 17.35 8.00 -4.76
CA VAL A 153 16.34 8.08 -3.69
C VAL A 153 16.52 6.90 -2.74
N GLY A 154 16.54 5.68 -3.26
CA GLY A 154 16.64 4.47 -2.44
C GLY A 154 16.34 3.18 -3.19
N PHE A 155 16.15 2.13 -2.41
CA PHE A 155 15.92 0.75 -2.86
C PHE A 155 14.78 0.10 -2.09
N GLY A 156 13.93 -0.66 -2.79
CA GLY A 156 12.87 -1.45 -2.18
C GLY A 156 12.77 -2.86 -2.77
N GLN A 157 12.49 -3.83 -1.90
CA GLN A 157 12.05 -5.19 -2.27
C GLN A 157 10.83 -5.59 -1.41
N ILE A 158 10.35 -6.82 -1.59
CA ILE A 158 9.08 -7.36 -1.08
C ILE A 158 7.94 -6.84 -1.97
N SER A 159 7.62 -7.62 -2.99
CA SER A 159 6.85 -7.17 -4.15
C SER A 159 5.46 -6.62 -3.78
N HIS A 160 4.85 -7.20 -2.75
CA HIS A 160 3.48 -6.87 -2.32
C HIS A 160 3.44 -5.91 -1.12
N ALA A 161 4.53 -5.20 -0.84
CA ALA A 161 4.63 -4.18 0.19
C ALA A 161 4.81 -2.78 -0.43
N ILE A 162 4.24 -1.77 0.23
CA ILE A 162 4.42 -0.37 -0.16
C ILE A 162 5.87 0.03 0.15
N SER A 163 6.52 0.67 -0.82
CA SER A 163 7.78 1.41 -0.62
C SER A 163 7.48 2.90 -0.68
N GLU A 164 7.56 3.58 0.47
CA GLU A 164 7.33 5.01 0.63
C GLU A 164 8.66 5.73 0.88
N PHE A 165 8.98 6.77 0.12
CA PHE A 165 10.24 7.52 0.22
C PHE A 165 9.95 9.01 0.46
N ASP A 166 10.65 9.65 1.40
CA ASP A 166 10.63 11.13 1.50
C ASP A 166 11.50 11.72 0.38
N VAL A 167 10.85 12.44 -0.54
CA VAL A 167 11.50 13.10 -1.69
C VAL A 167 11.39 14.63 -1.60
N THR A 168 11.07 15.17 -0.43
CA THR A 168 10.85 16.60 -0.18
C THR A 168 12.02 17.46 -0.71
N ASP A 169 13.26 17.05 -0.45
CA ASP A 169 14.46 17.80 -0.84
C ASP A 169 14.94 17.51 -2.28
N LEU A 170 14.23 16.63 -3.00
CA LEU A 170 14.61 16.16 -4.34
C LEU A 170 13.65 16.65 -5.43
N VAL A 171 12.37 16.80 -5.08
CA VAL A 171 11.35 17.35 -5.99
C VAL A 171 11.51 18.86 -6.13
N VAL A 172 11.30 19.38 -7.34
CA VAL A 172 11.42 20.81 -7.65
C VAL A 172 10.12 21.36 -8.24
N PRO A 173 9.83 22.68 -8.13
CA PRO A 173 8.69 23.28 -8.81
C PRO A 173 8.81 23.12 -10.34
N GLY A 174 7.71 22.77 -11.00
CA GLY A 174 7.67 22.52 -12.45
C GLY A 174 8.09 21.09 -12.80
N LYS A 175 8.86 20.93 -13.87
CA LYS A 175 9.14 19.62 -14.46
C LYS A 175 10.15 18.82 -13.63
N ASN A 176 9.80 17.57 -13.34
CA ASN A 176 10.62 16.57 -12.67
C ASN A 176 10.70 15.30 -13.51
N ARG A 177 11.75 14.49 -13.28
CA ARG A 177 11.89 13.15 -13.87
C ARG A 177 12.11 12.10 -12.79
N LEU A 178 11.21 11.14 -12.73
CA LEU A 178 11.36 9.91 -11.97
C LEU A 178 11.95 8.83 -12.88
N ALA A 179 13.02 8.18 -12.44
CA ALA A 179 13.63 7.04 -13.12
C ALA A 179 13.70 5.84 -12.15
N VAL A 180 13.35 4.66 -12.64
CA VAL A 180 13.28 3.45 -11.82
C VAL A 180 13.95 2.30 -12.57
N LEU A 181 14.81 1.54 -11.90
CA LEU A 181 15.35 0.28 -12.41
C LEU A 181 14.71 -0.86 -11.63
N VAL A 182 13.94 -1.70 -12.32
CA VAL A 182 13.28 -2.90 -11.76
C VAL A 182 14.03 -4.14 -12.20
N LEU A 183 14.35 -5.03 -11.25
CA LEU A 183 15.03 -6.29 -11.52
C LEU A 183 14.04 -7.44 -11.37
N LYS A 184 14.18 -8.46 -12.22
CA LYS A 184 13.37 -9.69 -12.18
C LYS A 184 13.64 -10.53 -10.94
N TRP A 185 14.92 -10.60 -10.54
CA TRP A 185 15.36 -11.40 -9.40
C TRP A 185 16.11 -10.56 -8.37
N CYS A 186 15.86 -10.86 -7.09
CA CYS A 186 16.60 -10.34 -5.95
C CYS A 186 16.67 -11.39 -4.84
N ALA A 187 17.38 -11.10 -3.75
CA ALA A 187 17.43 -11.96 -2.58
C ALA A 187 16.02 -12.27 -2.03
N GLY A 188 15.09 -11.30 -2.11
CA GLY A 188 13.67 -11.48 -1.77
C GLY A 188 12.94 -12.53 -2.61
N THR A 189 13.38 -12.85 -3.82
CA THR A 189 12.80 -13.91 -4.67
C THR A 189 12.76 -15.26 -3.94
N TYR A 190 13.76 -15.55 -3.10
CA TYR A 190 13.81 -16.78 -2.29
C TYR A 190 12.74 -16.86 -1.17
N LEU A 191 11.98 -15.79 -0.95
CA LEU A 191 10.83 -15.75 -0.04
C LEU A 191 9.49 -15.60 -0.79
N GLU A 192 9.52 -15.46 -2.11
CA GLU A 192 8.36 -15.22 -2.97
C GLU A 192 8.12 -16.40 -3.91
N ASP A 193 8.22 -17.63 -3.40
CA ASP A 193 8.05 -18.88 -4.16
C ASP A 193 6.60 -19.40 -4.16
N GLN A 194 5.61 -18.53 -4.41
CA GLN A 194 4.21 -18.97 -4.48
C GLN A 194 3.93 -19.75 -5.78
N ASP A 195 2.99 -20.70 -5.70
CA ASP A 195 2.45 -21.44 -6.86
C ASP A 195 1.62 -20.52 -7.76
N LYS A 196 2.31 -19.71 -8.59
CA LYS A 196 1.72 -18.72 -9.48
C LYS A 196 2.61 -18.45 -10.71
N PHE A 197 2.07 -17.68 -11.65
CA PHE A 197 2.88 -17.09 -12.72
C PHE A 197 3.93 -16.13 -12.12
N ARG A 198 5.14 -16.18 -12.68
CA ARG A 198 6.25 -15.28 -12.35
C ARG A 198 6.22 -14.13 -13.34
N THR A 199 6.09 -12.92 -12.81
CA THR A 199 5.93 -11.68 -13.56
C THR A 199 6.73 -10.59 -12.88
N SER A 200 7.10 -9.54 -13.60
CA SER A 200 7.91 -8.46 -13.05
C SER A 200 7.53 -7.11 -13.64
N GLY A 201 7.79 -6.05 -12.89
CA GLY A 201 7.42 -4.68 -13.22
C GLY A 201 6.75 -3.94 -12.07
N ILE A 202 6.35 -2.71 -12.35
CA ILE A 202 5.58 -1.87 -11.42
C ILE A 202 4.11 -2.26 -11.56
N PHE A 203 3.64 -3.19 -10.72
CA PHE A 203 2.35 -3.86 -10.91
C PHE A 203 1.22 -3.29 -10.03
N ARG A 204 1.51 -2.30 -9.19
CA ARG A 204 0.51 -1.47 -8.50
C ARG A 204 0.88 0.01 -8.62
N ASP A 205 -0.03 0.86 -8.16
CA ASP A 205 0.03 2.29 -8.40
C ASP A 205 1.28 2.98 -7.85
N VAL A 206 1.64 4.06 -8.54
CA VAL A 206 2.67 5.01 -8.13
C VAL A 206 2.05 6.39 -7.97
N TYR A 207 2.34 7.08 -6.87
CA TYR A 207 1.82 8.43 -6.62
C TYR A 207 2.69 9.21 -5.63
N LEU A 208 2.51 10.53 -5.62
CA LEU A 208 3.00 11.41 -4.55
C LEU A 208 1.89 11.67 -3.53
N VAL A 209 2.26 11.68 -2.26
CA VAL A 209 1.43 12.19 -1.16
C VAL A 209 2.09 13.45 -0.60
N LYS A 210 1.34 14.55 -0.56
CA LYS A 210 1.76 15.82 0.05
C LYS A 210 1.31 15.83 1.50
N ARG A 211 2.21 16.11 2.44
CA ARG A 211 1.93 16.15 3.88
C ARG A 211 2.36 17.48 4.49
N PRO A 212 1.68 17.98 5.53
CA PRO A 212 2.21 19.07 6.36
C PRO A 212 3.56 18.72 6.98
N GLU A 213 4.28 19.73 7.48
CA GLU A 213 5.54 19.54 8.23
C GLU A 213 5.35 18.68 9.49
N SER A 214 4.18 18.83 10.11
CA SER A 214 3.74 18.11 11.29
C SER A 214 2.37 17.50 11.05
N ALA A 215 2.25 16.18 11.20
CA ALA A 215 1.00 15.46 10.91
C ALA A 215 0.95 14.11 11.63
N VAL A 216 -0.24 13.51 11.76
CA VAL A 216 -0.35 12.13 12.28
C VAL A 216 0.22 11.16 11.25
N PHE A 217 1.34 10.51 11.57
CA PHE A 217 2.05 9.62 10.66
C PHE A 217 1.52 8.19 10.68
N ASP A 218 1.26 7.65 11.86
CA ASP A 218 0.69 6.31 12.02
C ASP A 218 -0.37 6.33 13.12
N TYR A 219 -1.37 5.47 12.99
CA TYR A 219 -2.36 5.27 14.03
C TYR A 219 -2.83 3.82 14.08
N PHE A 220 -3.33 3.42 15.26
CA PHE A 220 -3.85 2.09 15.49
C PHE A 220 -5.07 2.16 16.39
N THR A 221 -6.15 1.53 15.93
CA THR A 221 -7.45 1.56 16.61
C THR A 221 -7.79 0.18 17.16
N VAL A 222 -8.19 0.13 18.43
CA VAL A 222 -8.71 -1.07 19.10
C VAL A 222 -10.08 -0.75 19.69
N ALA A 223 -11.04 -1.64 19.47
CA ALA A 223 -12.34 -1.56 20.12
C ALA A 223 -12.48 -2.66 21.18
N GLU A 224 -12.87 -2.26 22.39
CA GLU A 224 -13.27 -3.16 23.46
C GLU A 224 -14.81 -3.12 23.58
N LEU A 225 -15.46 -4.28 23.47
CA LEU A 225 -16.91 -4.39 23.59
C LEU A 225 -17.30 -4.64 25.05
N GLN A 226 -18.25 -3.85 25.54
CA GLN A 226 -18.90 -3.97 26.84
C GLN A 226 -20.42 -4.15 26.65
N PRO A 227 -21.19 -4.53 27.70
CA PRO A 227 -22.60 -4.90 27.53
C PRO A 227 -23.50 -3.85 26.86
N ASP A 228 -23.23 -2.56 27.11
CA ASP A 228 -24.04 -1.42 26.66
C ASP A 228 -23.23 -0.37 25.86
N LYS A 229 -21.93 -0.62 25.65
CA LYS A 229 -21.04 0.33 25.00
C LYS A 229 -19.83 -0.33 24.34
N ALA A 230 -19.19 0.40 23.44
CA ALA A 230 -17.86 0.09 22.93
C ALA A 230 -16.88 1.20 23.32
N LEU A 231 -15.72 0.83 23.85
CA LEU A 231 -14.60 1.74 24.08
C LEU A 231 -13.64 1.62 22.89
N VAL A 232 -13.44 2.72 22.17
CA VAL A 232 -12.56 2.79 21.01
C VAL A 232 -11.30 3.56 21.41
N LYS A 233 -10.19 2.85 21.50
CA LYS A 233 -8.87 3.41 21.77
C LYS A 233 -8.13 3.65 20.46
N VAL A 234 -7.74 4.89 20.22
CA VAL A 234 -6.92 5.29 19.07
C VAL A 234 -5.54 5.67 19.58
N ARG A 235 -4.50 5.00 19.11
CA ARG A 235 -3.10 5.31 19.40
C ARG A 235 -2.45 5.90 18.17
N ALA A 236 -1.54 6.86 18.33
CA ALA A 236 -0.96 7.57 17.20
C ALA A 236 0.49 8.00 17.40
N ASN A 237 1.20 8.15 16.29
CA ASN A 237 2.53 8.75 16.17
C ASN A 237 2.48 9.90 15.17
N TYR A 238 3.35 10.89 15.37
CA TYR A 238 3.44 12.07 14.51
C TYR A 238 4.68 12.05 13.64
N LEU A 239 4.54 12.60 12.44
CA LEU A 239 5.62 13.17 11.65
C LEU A 239 5.93 14.55 12.23
N GLY A 240 7.21 14.89 12.40
CA GLY A 240 7.62 16.18 12.94
C GLY A 240 7.19 16.40 14.39
N THR A 241 6.86 17.63 14.75
CA THR A 241 6.38 17.99 16.09
C THR A 241 4.90 17.64 16.23
N PRO A 242 4.44 17.05 17.36
CA PRO A 242 3.01 16.83 17.59
C PRO A 242 2.17 18.10 17.48
N VAL A 243 0.97 17.96 16.91
CA VAL A 243 -0.02 19.03 16.74
C VAL A 243 -1.36 18.59 17.33
N ASP A 244 -2.23 19.55 17.65
CA ASP A 244 -3.58 19.23 18.13
C ASP A 244 -4.36 18.44 17.07
N ALA A 245 -4.93 17.31 17.49
CA ALA A 245 -5.69 16.42 16.61
C ALA A 245 -6.99 15.98 17.29
N GLN A 246 -8.11 16.34 16.67
CA GLN A 246 -9.43 15.91 17.07
C GLN A 246 -9.75 14.54 16.46
N ILE A 247 -10.29 13.65 17.28
CA ILE A 247 -10.82 12.37 16.85
C ILE A 247 -12.34 12.44 16.91
N ALA A 248 -13.01 12.12 15.82
CA ALA A 248 -14.47 12.00 15.77
C ALA A 248 -14.87 10.64 15.19
N ILE A 249 -15.92 10.05 15.75
CA ILE A 249 -16.55 8.85 15.21
C ILE A 249 -17.99 9.20 14.83
N SER A 250 -18.34 8.94 13.57
CA SER A 250 -19.69 9.11 13.05
C SER A 250 -20.33 7.77 12.71
N ASP A 251 -21.63 7.66 12.91
CA ASP A 251 -22.41 6.48 12.50
C ASP A 251 -22.61 6.42 10.97
N ALA A 252 -23.29 5.36 10.51
CA ALA A 252 -23.60 5.16 9.09
C ALA A 252 -24.52 6.24 8.49
N ALA A 253 -25.25 7.00 9.31
CA ALA A 253 -26.06 8.14 8.87
C ALA A 253 -25.27 9.46 8.86
N GLY A 254 -24.02 9.45 9.31
CA GLY A 254 -23.14 10.62 9.40
C GLY A 254 -23.30 11.42 10.69
N ALA A 255 -24.09 10.95 11.65
CA ALA A 255 -24.20 11.62 12.95
C ALA A 255 -22.95 11.33 13.79
N VAL A 256 -22.33 12.38 14.31
CA VAL A 256 -21.17 12.25 15.22
C VAL A 256 -21.67 11.65 16.54
N VAL A 257 -21.17 10.47 16.89
CA VAL A 257 -21.55 9.71 18.09
C VAL A 257 -20.51 9.80 19.21
N ALA A 258 -19.25 10.11 18.87
CA ALA A 258 -18.20 10.33 19.86
C ALA A 258 -17.15 11.32 19.34
N VAL A 259 -16.60 12.13 20.24
CA VAL A 259 -15.49 13.05 19.95
C VAL A 259 -14.49 13.02 21.10
N SER A 260 -13.20 13.05 20.78
CA SER A 260 -12.12 13.19 21.75
C SER A 260 -10.91 13.88 21.11
N GLN A 261 -9.83 14.00 21.87
CA GLN A 261 -8.57 14.61 21.42
C GLN A 261 -7.45 13.60 21.63
N LEU A 262 -6.46 13.57 20.73
CA LEU A 262 -5.21 12.85 20.98
C LEU A 262 -4.42 13.58 22.06
N ARG A 263 -3.86 12.81 23.00
CA ARG A 263 -3.04 13.31 24.10
C ARG A 263 -1.78 12.48 24.22
N SER A 264 -0.69 13.10 24.63
CA SER A 264 0.58 12.39 24.86
C SER A 264 0.41 11.30 25.93
N VAL A 265 1.11 10.18 25.76
CA VAL A 265 1.16 9.07 26.71
C VAL A 265 2.59 8.60 26.89
N ASP A 266 3.01 8.41 28.15
CA ASP A 266 4.40 8.05 28.47
C ASP A 266 4.64 6.54 28.56
N ASN A 267 3.58 5.73 28.66
CA ASN A 267 3.65 4.31 29.01
C ASN A 267 3.25 3.36 27.86
N ASP A 268 3.19 3.83 26.61
CA ASP A 268 2.99 2.97 25.44
C ASP A 268 4.32 2.86 24.67
N PRO A 269 4.86 1.64 24.47
CA PRO A 269 6.18 1.46 23.87
C PRO A 269 6.19 1.76 22.36
N ASP A 270 5.03 1.70 21.71
CA ASP A 270 4.92 1.78 20.25
C ASP A 270 4.33 3.12 19.78
N TYR A 271 3.55 3.79 20.65
CA TYR A 271 2.83 5.02 20.31
C TYR A 271 3.05 6.14 21.32
N THR A 272 3.20 7.36 20.82
CA THR A 272 3.43 8.56 21.64
C THR A 272 2.14 9.23 22.12
N HIS A 273 1.01 8.96 21.46
CA HIS A 273 -0.27 9.59 21.76
C HIS A 273 -1.41 8.59 21.80
N VAL A 274 -2.45 8.92 22.57
CA VAL A 274 -3.64 8.10 22.74
C VAL A 274 -4.90 8.96 22.87
N SER A 275 -6.02 8.39 22.43
CA SER A 275 -7.37 8.89 22.67
C SER A 275 -8.28 7.70 22.97
N GLU A 276 -9.31 7.94 23.79
CA GLU A 276 -10.36 6.96 24.07
C GLU A 276 -11.72 7.62 23.82
N LEU A 277 -12.60 6.90 23.13
CA LEU A 277 -13.94 7.33 22.74
C LEU A 277 -14.95 6.26 23.16
N GLU A 278 -16.11 6.69 23.64
CA GLU A 278 -17.20 5.80 24.04
C GLU A 278 -18.34 5.88 23.03
N ILE A 279 -18.82 4.73 22.56
CA ILE A 279 -20.00 4.59 21.71
C ILE A 279 -21.05 3.79 22.48
N CYS A 280 -22.13 4.43 22.88
CA CYS A 280 -23.27 3.77 23.52
C CYS A 280 -24.09 2.97 22.50
N ASP A 281 -24.66 1.85 22.95
CA ASP A 281 -25.51 0.96 22.13
C ASP A 281 -24.89 0.63 20.75
N PRO A 282 -23.65 0.09 20.71
CA PRO A 282 -22.89 -0.03 19.47
C PRO A 282 -23.53 -1.04 18.50
N ARG A 283 -23.55 -0.69 17.22
CA ARG A 283 -23.90 -1.63 16.15
C ARG A 283 -22.66 -2.40 15.74
N LEU A 284 -22.70 -3.72 15.94
CA LEU A 284 -21.53 -4.57 15.69
C LEU A 284 -21.42 -4.96 14.21
N TRP A 285 -20.20 -4.92 13.69
CA TRP A 285 -19.85 -5.39 12.37
C TRP A 285 -19.79 -6.92 12.32
N ASN A 286 -20.29 -7.51 11.25
CA ASN A 286 -20.06 -8.89 10.86
C ASN A 286 -20.28 -9.06 9.35
N ALA A 287 -19.96 -10.24 8.79
CA ALA A 287 -20.05 -10.50 7.36
C ALA A 287 -21.49 -10.45 6.79
N GLU A 288 -22.53 -10.58 7.62
CA GLU A 288 -23.94 -10.56 7.24
C GLU A 288 -24.55 -9.16 7.37
N ALA A 289 -24.10 -8.40 8.38
CA ALA A 289 -24.46 -7.01 8.62
C ALA A 289 -23.19 -6.16 8.81
N PRO A 290 -22.54 -5.72 7.71
CA PRO A 290 -21.27 -5.01 7.74
C PRO A 290 -21.45 -3.54 8.17
N THR A 291 -21.93 -3.31 9.39
CA THR A 291 -22.11 -1.96 9.92
C THR A 291 -20.75 -1.30 10.15
N LEU A 292 -20.54 -0.14 9.53
CA LEU A 292 -19.32 0.64 9.67
C LEU A 292 -19.61 2.03 10.23
N TYR A 293 -18.75 2.44 11.15
CA TYR A 293 -18.59 3.83 11.57
C TYR A 293 -17.51 4.49 10.72
N THR A 294 -17.46 5.82 10.74
CA THR A 294 -16.40 6.61 10.12
C THR A 294 -15.55 7.25 11.21
N LEU A 295 -14.27 6.90 11.26
CA LEU A 295 -13.27 7.51 12.13
C LEU A 295 -12.60 8.66 11.37
N THR A 296 -12.59 9.86 11.96
CA THR A 296 -11.87 11.01 11.43
C THR A 296 -10.82 11.46 12.44
N ILE A 297 -9.59 11.67 11.95
CA ILE A 297 -8.48 12.27 12.68
C ILE A 297 -8.17 13.60 11.98
N GLU A 298 -8.50 14.72 12.62
CA GLU A 298 -8.44 16.05 12.02
C GLU A 298 -7.46 16.94 12.78
N THR A 299 -6.48 17.47 12.06
CA THR A 299 -5.57 18.55 12.49
C THR A 299 -5.90 19.84 11.75
N ASP A 300 -5.14 20.91 11.97
CA ASP A 300 -5.35 22.19 11.30
C ASP A 300 -5.07 22.15 9.78
N ARG A 301 -4.22 21.23 9.31
CA ARG A 301 -3.79 21.12 7.89
C ARG A 301 -4.12 19.79 7.23
N GLU A 302 -4.58 18.79 7.97
CA GLU A 302 -4.77 17.45 7.45
C GLU A 302 -5.92 16.71 8.12
N VAL A 303 -6.63 15.93 7.31
CA VAL A 303 -7.66 15.01 7.75
C VAL A 303 -7.37 13.62 7.23
N ILE A 304 -7.36 12.65 8.14
CA ILE A 304 -7.36 11.22 7.83
C ILE A 304 -8.76 10.69 8.14
N THR A 305 -9.36 9.99 7.18
CA THR A 305 -10.69 9.36 7.36
C THR A 305 -10.59 7.87 7.06
N ASP A 306 -11.09 7.05 7.98
CA ASP A 306 -11.07 5.59 7.86
C ASP A 306 -12.38 4.95 8.33
N ARG A 307 -12.58 3.67 7.98
CA ARG A 307 -13.74 2.87 8.37
C ARG A 307 -13.46 2.12 9.66
N LEU A 308 -14.45 2.09 10.56
CA LEU A 308 -14.37 1.38 11.83
C LEU A 308 -15.51 0.38 11.97
N GLY A 309 -15.17 -0.92 11.96
CA GLY A 309 -16.10 -2.01 12.26
C GLY A 309 -15.94 -2.49 13.70
N LEU A 310 -16.94 -2.26 14.56
CA LEU A 310 -16.91 -2.71 15.96
C LEU A 310 -17.20 -4.21 16.04
N ARG A 311 -16.22 -5.00 16.47
CA ARG A 311 -16.35 -6.47 16.60
C ARG A 311 -15.38 -7.03 17.63
N GLU A 312 -15.76 -8.15 18.24
CA GLU A 312 -14.86 -8.97 19.05
C GLU A 312 -14.66 -10.33 18.38
N ILE A 313 -13.41 -10.75 18.22
CA ILE A 313 -13.05 -12.13 17.84
C ILE A 313 -12.33 -12.80 19.00
N ARG A 314 -12.72 -14.02 19.35
CA ARG A 314 -12.06 -14.81 20.40
C ARG A 314 -12.07 -16.30 20.11
N ALA A 315 -11.09 -17.01 20.64
CA ALA A 315 -11.08 -18.46 20.69
C ALA A 315 -11.64 -18.92 22.05
N ASP A 316 -12.64 -19.81 22.01
CA ASP A 316 -13.22 -20.48 23.16
C ASP A 316 -12.96 -21.99 22.99
N GLY A 317 -11.83 -22.45 23.54
CA GLY A 317 -11.27 -23.76 23.23
C GLY A 317 -10.96 -23.90 21.73
N ALA A 318 -11.64 -24.83 21.06
CA ALA A 318 -11.49 -25.07 19.61
C ALA A 318 -12.47 -24.26 18.74
N VAL A 319 -13.32 -23.43 19.35
CA VAL A 319 -14.37 -22.68 18.65
C VAL A 319 -13.96 -21.22 18.50
N VAL A 320 -13.87 -20.75 17.26
CA VAL A 320 -13.73 -19.31 16.98
C VAL A 320 -15.11 -18.67 17.07
N ARG A 321 -15.20 -17.59 17.85
CA ARG A 321 -16.42 -16.80 18.03
C ARG A 321 -16.21 -15.38 17.55
N LEU A 322 -17.22 -14.82 16.88
CA LEU A 322 -17.33 -13.41 16.54
C LEU A 322 -18.55 -12.85 17.26
N ASN A 323 -18.36 -11.78 18.03
CA ASN A 323 -19.42 -11.15 18.82
C ASN A 323 -20.19 -12.18 19.69
N GLY A 324 -19.44 -13.12 20.28
CA GLY A 324 -19.96 -14.22 21.09
C GLY A 324 -20.54 -15.42 20.33
N GLN A 325 -20.81 -15.29 19.02
CA GLN A 325 -21.42 -16.35 18.20
C GLN A 325 -20.36 -17.23 17.51
N PRO A 326 -20.52 -18.56 17.48
CA PRO A 326 -19.58 -19.45 16.78
C PRO A 326 -19.61 -19.18 15.27
N VAL A 327 -18.43 -19.07 14.65
CA VAL A 327 -18.30 -18.77 13.22
C VAL A 327 -18.00 -20.03 12.43
N LYS A 328 -18.71 -20.21 11.31
CA LYS A 328 -18.33 -21.16 10.26
C LYS A 328 -17.78 -20.39 9.07
N PHE A 329 -16.48 -20.52 8.83
CA PHE A 329 -15.85 -19.95 7.64
C PHE A 329 -16.24 -20.75 6.40
N ARG A 330 -16.96 -20.09 5.50
CA ARG A 330 -17.20 -20.52 4.11
C ARG A 330 -16.22 -19.74 3.27
N GLY A 331 -14.97 -20.21 3.29
CA GLY A 331 -13.81 -19.48 2.79
C GLY A 331 -13.38 -19.89 1.39
N ILE A 332 -12.74 -18.96 0.69
CA ILE A 332 -12.03 -19.19 -0.57
C ILE A 332 -10.61 -18.60 -0.50
N ASN A 333 -9.66 -19.20 -1.21
CA ASN A 333 -8.33 -18.62 -1.42
C ASN A 333 -8.38 -17.77 -2.70
N ARG A 334 -7.92 -16.52 -2.63
CA ARG A 334 -7.90 -15.60 -3.78
C ARG A 334 -6.46 -15.19 -4.07
N HIS A 335 -6.01 -15.38 -5.31
CA HIS A 335 -4.86 -14.68 -5.88
C HIS A 335 -5.34 -13.36 -6.49
N ASP A 336 -4.57 -12.29 -6.32
CA ASP A 336 -4.79 -11.02 -7.02
C ASP A 336 -4.34 -11.17 -8.47
N PHE A 337 -5.22 -11.66 -9.35
CA PHE A 337 -4.88 -12.00 -10.73
C PHE A 337 -6.06 -11.83 -11.68
N ASP A 338 -5.77 -11.30 -12.86
CA ASP A 338 -6.67 -11.13 -13.99
C ASP A 338 -6.04 -11.82 -15.24
N PRO A 339 -6.85 -12.54 -16.05
CA PRO A 339 -6.32 -13.25 -17.22
C PRO A 339 -5.71 -12.36 -18.31
N ILE A 340 -6.04 -11.06 -18.35
CA ILE A 340 -5.54 -10.10 -19.34
C ILE A 340 -4.36 -9.30 -18.79
N THR A 341 -4.50 -8.75 -17.57
CA THR A 341 -3.52 -7.84 -16.96
C THR A 341 -2.57 -8.52 -15.98
N GLY A 342 -2.73 -9.81 -15.72
CA GLY A 342 -1.89 -10.57 -14.79
C GLY A 342 -2.14 -10.13 -13.35
N PRO A 343 -1.10 -9.87 -12.53
CA PRO A 343 -1.28 -9.44 -11.13
C PRO A 343 -1.80 -8.00 -10.97
N VAL A 344 -2.02 -7.26 -12.07
CA VAL A 344 -2.57 -5.91 -12.06
C VAL A 344 -4.10 -5.97 -12.06
N ALA A 345 -4.68 -6.48 -10.98
CA ALA A 345 -6.12 -6.57 -10.81
C ALA A 345 -6.69 -5.20 -10.39
N GLY A 346 -7.42 -4.55 -11.29
CA GLY A 346 -8.07 -3.26 -11.05
C GLY A 346 -9.33 -3.36 -10.18
N LEU A 347 -9.85 -2.20 -9.78
CA LEU A 347 -11.04 -2.08 -8.93
C LEU A 347 -12.24 -2.84 -9.51
N ASP A 348 -12.53 -2.70 -10.81
CA ASP A 348 -13.70 -3.32 -11.44
C ASP A 348 -13.66 -4.85 -11.33
N GLN A 349 -12.50 -5.47 -11.56
CA GLN A 349 -12.33 -6.91 -11.41
C GLN A 349 -12.49 -7.33 -9.96
N LEU A 350 -11.96 -6.56 -9.01
CA LEU A 350 -12.15 -6.84 -7.60
C LEU A 350 -13.62 -6.77 -7.17
N LEU A 351 -14.38 -5.78 -7.65
CA LEU A 351 -15.81 -5.66 -7.37
C LEU A 351 -16.60 -6.86 -7.94
N ILE A 352 -16.21 -7.35 -9.13
CA ILE A 352 -16.78 -8.57 -9.71
C ILE A 352 -16.50 -9.77 -8.80
N ASP A 353 -15.26 -9.96 -8.35
CA ASP A 353 -14.88 -11.06 -7.46
C ASP A 353 -15.68 -11.03 -6.15
N LEU A 354 -15.72 -9.90 -5.46
CA LEU A 354 -16.42 -9.74 -4.18
C LEU A 354 -17.92 -9.98 -4.34
N ARG A 355 -18.54 -9.46 -5.40
CA ARG A 355 -19.97 -9.69 -5.69
C ARG A 355 -20.24 -11.18 -5.94
N MET A 356 -19.46 -11.83 -6.80
CA MET A 356 -19.64 -13.25 -7.09
C MET A 356 -19.50 -14.11 -5.83
N MET A 357 -18.51 -13.82 -4.97
CA MET A 357 -18.34 -14.51 -3.70
C MET A 357 -19.57 -14.37 -2.79
N LYS A 358 -20.16 -13.17 -2.69
CA LYS A 358 -21.38 -12.95 -1.93
C LYS A 358 -22.58 -13.69 -2.50
N GLU A 359 -22.80 -13.60 -3.81
CA GLU A 359 -23.90 -14.30 -4.50
C GLU A 359 -23.82 -15.83 -4.32
N HIS A 360 -22.61 -16.36 -4.08
CA HIS A 360 -22.35 -17.78 -3.85
C HIS A 360 -22.15 -18.15 -2.37
N ASN A 361 -22.58 -17.29 -1.45
CA ASN A 361 -22.61 -17.53 0.00
C ASN A 361 -21.23 -17.74 0.67
N PHE A 362 -20.15 -17.23 0.08
CA PHE A 362 -18.86 -17.14 0.76
C PHE A 362 -18.88 -15.99 1.78
N ASN A 363 -18.22 -16.19 2.91
CA ASN A 363 -18.09 -15.17 3.96
C ASN A 363 -16.64 -14.89 4.38
N ALA A 364 -15.67 -15.62 3.83
CA ALA A 364 -14.26 -15.45 4.16
C ALA A 364 -13.35 -15.55 2.93
N ILE A 365 -12.26 -14.78 2.93
CA ILE A 365 -11.27 -14.75 1.85
C ILE A 365 -9.88 -14.85 2.46
N ARG A 366 -9.08 -15.83 2.04
CA ARG A 366 -7.64 -15.87 2.36
C ARG A 366 -6.84 -15.23 1.22
N SER A 367 -6.15 -14.13 1.50
CA SER A 367 -5.23 -13.45 0.58
C SER A 367 -4.00 -14.32 0.30
N SER A 368 -4.06 -15.10 -0.78
CA SER A 368 -3.10 -16.18 -1.05
C SER A 368 -1.99 -15.69 -1.97
N HIS A 369 -0.72 -15.66 -1.57
CA HIS A 369 -0.14 -15.81 -0.22
C HIS A 369 0.64 -14.54 0.16
N TYR A 370 0.04 -13.39 -0.14
CA TYR A 370 0.64 -12.08 -0.01
C TYR A 370 -0.45 -11.03 0.27
N PRO A 371 -0.09 -9.85 0.79
CA PRO A 371 -1.04 -8.75 0.92
C PRO A 371 -1.62 -8.34 -0.45
N ASN A 372 -2.93 -8.21 -0.51
CA ASN A 372 -3.64 -7.67 -1.68
C ASN A 372 -3.46 -6.14 -1.76
N VAL A 373 -3.95 -5.54 -2.85
CA VAL A 373 -3.95 -4.07 -3.00
C VAL A 373 -4.67 -3.41 -1.81
N PRO A 374 -4.20 -2.27 -1.26
CA PRO A 374 -4.69 -1.80 0.04
C PRO A 374 -6.21 -1.61 0.15
N TYR A 375 -6.86 -1.09 -0.90
CA TYR A 375 -8.32 -0.90 -0.92
C TYR A 375 -9.11 -2.22 -0.91
N PHE A 376 -8.48 -3.37 -1.13
CA PHE A 376 -9.10 -4.69 -0.99
C PHE A 376 -9.70 -4.90 0.40
N TYR A 377 -8.95 -4.54 1.43
CA TYR A 377 -9.36 -4.73 2.82
C TYR A 377 -10.52 -3.79 3.18
N GLN A 378 -10.46 -2.53 2.73
CA GLN A 378 -11.53 -1.56 2.89
C GLN A 378 -12.83 -2.02 2.19
N LEU A 379 -12.72 -2.62 0.99
CA LEU A 379 -13.88 -3.21 0.33
C LEU A 379 -14.39 -4.47 1.05
N CYS A 380 -13.52 -5.29 1.64
CA CYS A 380 -13.95 -6.42 2.46
C CYS A 380 -14.70 -5.96 3.71
N ASP A 381 -14.33 -4.83 4.32
CA ASP A 381 -15.07 -4.22 5.41
C ASP A 381 -16.47 -3.78 4.95
N GLU A 382 -16.59 -3.15 3.78
CA GLU A 382 -17.87 -2.64 3.25
C GLU A 382 -18.81 -3.75 2.77
N TYR A 383 -18.27 -4.75 2.05
CA TYR A 383 -19.06 -5.87 1.55
C TYR A 383 -19.30 -6.94 2.63
N GLY A 384 -18.51 -6.95 3.71
CA GLY A 384 -18.62 -7.87 4.82
C GLY A 384 -17.94 -9.21 4.58
N PHE A 385 -16.62 -9.26 4.47
CA PHE A 385 -15.85 -10.50 4.39
C PHE A 385 -14.89 -10.63 5.58
N TYR A 386 -14.78 -11.84 6.13
CA TYR A 386 -13.67 -12.18 7.00
C TYR A 386 -12.40 -12.37 6.16
N VAL A 387 -11.27 -11.82 6.58
CA VAL A 387 -9.99 -11.94 5.87
C VAL A 387 -8.93 -12.51 6.79
#